data_AF-A0A7Y1YNN4-F1
#
_entry.id   AF-A0A7Y1YNN4-F1
#
_cell.length_a   1.000
_cell.length_b   1.000
_cell.length_c   1.000
_cell.angle_alpha   90.00
_cell.angle_beta   90.00
_cell.angle_gamma   90.00
#
_symmetry.space_group_name_H-M   'P 1'
#
loop_
_entity.id
_entity.type
_entity.pdbx_description
1 polymer ?
#
loop_
_entity_poly.entity_id
_entity_poly.type
_entity_poly.pdbx_seq_one_letter_code
_entity_poly.pdbx_strand_id
1 'polypeptide(L)'
;IWAKVIKGDISRPDLLAKDLEENYGMDLGDLLNVRTFLDHNRIWEDPPKDNSMKSSTSTGAYAFRGKRLSNTFVEKNLTEHLRRWTPYLKRFGLLVIELHTISPALTAANLGRTAATAYDATHGFSDQYIVEIEVFHRIAAQAGLELDKEHFSKFPNNDLATVSINLFKAG
;
A
#
# COMPACT_ATOMS: atom_id res chain seq x y z
N ILE A 1 24.81 15.45 -9.61
CA ILE A 1 23.46 14.88 -9.41
C ILE A 1 22.52 16.06 -9.26
N TRP A 2 21.57 16.26 -10.17
CA TRP A 2 20.56 17.31 -10.05
C TRP A 2 19.28 16.64 -9.57
N ALA A 3 18.88 16.91 -8.33
CA ALA A 3 17.61 16.47 -7.78
C ALA A 3 16.62 17.64 -7.82
N LYS A 4 15.39 17.39 -8.27
CA LYS A 4 14.27 18.32 -8.12
C LYS A 4 13.47 17.89 -6.90
N VAL A 5 13.10 18.86 -6.06
CA VAL A 5 12.29 18.62 -4.87
C VAL A 5 10.99 19.39 -5.04
N ILE A 6 9.88 18.70 -4.87
CA ILE A 6 8.52 19.26 -4.93
C ILE A 6 7.76 18.83 -3.69
N LYS A 7 6.78 19.64 -3.31
CA LYS A 7 5.83 19.24 -2.27
C LYS A 7 4.89 18.19 -2.87
N GLY A 8 4.53 17.19 -2.09
CA GLY A 8 3.65 16.13 -2.54
C GLY A 8 2.99 15.43 -1.36
N ASP A 9 1.85 14.82 -1.64
CA ASP A 9 1.09 13.98 -0.72
C ASP A 9 0.77 12.68 -1.45
N ILE A 10 1.07 11.54 -0.83
CA ILE A 10 0.84 10.22 -1.42
C ILE A 10 -0.65 9.99 -1.74
N SER A 11 -1.56 10.65 -1.00
CA SER A 11 -3.00 10.55 -1.22
C SER A 11 -3.49 11.40 -2.40
N ARG A 12 -2.64 12.29 -2.96
CA ARG A 12 -2.98 13.26 -4.01
C ARG A 12 -2.05 13.21 -5.23
N PRO A 13 -1.98 12.07 -5.95
CA PRO A 13 -1.18 11.96 -7.17
C PRO A 13 -1.65 12.92 -8.28
N ASP A 14 -2.90 13.38 -8.23
CA ASP A 14 -3.46 14.39 -9.12
C ASP A 14 -2.76 15.74 -8.98
N LEU A 15 -2.48 16.18 -7.75
CA LEU A 15 -1.74 17.41 -7.50
C LEU A 15 -0.28 17.26 -7.91
N LEU A 16 0.33 16.10 -7.62
CA LEU A 16 1.70 15.80 -8.04
C LEU A 16 1.85 15.86 -9.57
N ALA A 17 0.93 15.24 -10.31
CA ALA A 17 0.93 15.26 -11.77
C ALA A 17 0.77 16.68 -12.32
N LYS A 18 -0.15 17.46 -11.75
CA LYS A 18 -0.35 18.86 -12.12
C LYS A 18 0.91 19.70 -11.87
N ASP A 19 1.52 19.57 -10.69
CA ASP A 19 2.72 20.34 -10.33
C ASP A 19 3.92 19.98 -11.20
N LEU A 20 4.06 18.71 -11.61
CA LEU A 20 5.10 18.28 -12.54
C LEU A 20 4.92 18.89 -13.93
N GLU A 21 3.70 18.89 -14.44
CA GLU A 21 3.38 19.48 -15.75
C GLU A 21 3.57 20.99 -15.74
N GLU A 22 3.00 21.71 -14.76
CA GLU A 22 3.03 23.17 -14.72
C GLU A 22 4.44 23.73 -14.49
N ASN A 23 5.24 23.10 -13.62
CA ASN A 23 6.56 23.63 -13.25
C ASN A 23 7.70 23.09 -14.09
N TYR A 24 7.50 21.95 -14.77
CA TYR A 24 8.58 21.25 -15.46
C TYR A 24 8.20 20.67 -16.83
N GLY A 25 6.93 20.74 -17.26
CA GLY A 25 6.46 20.16 -18.52
C GLY A 25 6.67 18.64 -18.58
N MET A 26 6.52 17.95 -17.44
CA MET A 26 6.71 16.51 -17.33
C MET A 26 5.40 15.84 -16.92
N ASP A 27 4.99 14.82 -17.67
CA ASP A 27 3.89 13.93 -17.31
C ASP A 27 4.37 12.92 -16.25
N LEU A 28 3.63 12.81 -15.13
CA LEU A 28 3.88 11.80 -14.10
C LEU A 28 3.81 10.37 -14.65
N GLY A 29 2.99 10.13 -15.68
CA GLY A 29 2.86 8.86 -16.38
C GLY A 29 4.12 8.42 -17.14
N ASP A 30 5.01 9.37 -17.46
CA ASP A 30 6.29 9.13 -18.14
C ASP A 30 7.45 8.90 -17.16
N LEU A 31 7.17 8.82 -15.85
CA LEU A 31 8.14 8.54 -14.80
C LEU A 31 7.95 7.13 -14.21
N LEU A 32 9.06 6.52 -13.77
CA LEU A 32 8.97 5.40 -12.84
C LEU A 32 8.63 5.95 -11.46
N ASN A 33 7.45 5.59 -10.96
CA ASN A 33 7.04 5.98 -9.62
C ASN A 33 7.69 5.04 -8.61
N VAL A 34 8.31 5.57 -7.56
CA VAL A 34 8.99 4.77 -6.53
C VAL A 34 8.60 5.27 -5.15
N ARG A 35 8.23 4.37 -4.24
CA ARG A 35 8.02 4.70 -2.83
C ARG A 35 8.30 3.52 -1.90
N THR A 36 8.68 3.83 -0.67
CA THR A 36 9.09 2.85 0.33
C THR A 36 8.41 3.14 1.66
N PHE A 37 7.71 2.15 2.21
CA PHE A 37 7.11 2.16 3.55
C PHE A 37 6.16 3.34 3.80
N LEU A 38 5.18 3.54 2.91
CA LEU A 38 4.34 4.73 2.96
C LEU A 38 2.84 4.47 2.73
N ASP A 39 2.44 3.47 1.96
CA ASP A 39 1.02 3.22 1.70
C ASP A 39 0.30 2.77 2.97
N HIS A 40 0.97 2.03 3.87
CA HIS A 40 0.41 1.69 5.20
C HIS A 40 0.21 2.91 6.11
N ASN A 41 0.94 4.00 5.89
CA ASN A 41 0.88 5.25 6.66
C ASN A 41 0.19 6.39 5.87
N ARG A 42 -0.63 6.03 4.88
CA ARG A 42 -1.46 6.99 4.14
C ARG A 42 -2.45 7.67 5.08
N ILE A 43 -2.78 8.92 4.78
CA ILE A 43 -3.83 9.64 5.51
C ILE A 43 -5.16 8.90 5.33
N TRP A 44 -5.80 8.55 6.43
CA TRP A 44 -7.09 7.88 6.40
C TRP A 44 -8.18 8.80 5.82
N GLU A 45 -8.92 8.27 4.85
CA GLU A 45 -10.09 8.90 4.27
C GLU A 45 -11.21 7.85 4.18
N ASP A 46 -12.42 8.18 4.61
CA ASP A 46 -13.51 7.22 4.54
C ASP A 46 -13.79 6.84 3.07
N PRO A 47 -13.67 5.55 2.70
CA PRO A 47 -14.01 5.12 1.35
C PRO A 47 -15.50 5.28 1.10
N PRO A 48 -15.94 5.34 -0.17
CA PRO A 48 -17.35 5.43 -0.52
C PRO A 48 -18.20 4.37 0.19
N LYS A 49 -19.43 4.72 0.58
CA LYS A 49 -20.36 3.77 1.21
C LYS A 49 -21.15 3.03 0.13
N ASP A 50 -20.51 2.04 -0.47
CA ASP A 50 -21.13 1.11 -1.41
C ASP A 50 -20.68 -0.33 -1.10
N ASN A 51 -21.45 -1.29 -1.60
CA ASN A 51 -21.24 -2.73 -1.38
C ASN A 51 -20.37 -3.39 -2.47
N SER A 52 -19.49 -2.65 -3.14
CA SER A 52 -18.69 -3.18 -4.26
C SER A 52 -17.61 -4.19 -3.85
N MET A 53 -17.25 -4.25 -2.56
CA MET A 53 -16.15 -5.09 -2.09
C MET A 53 -16.62 -6.39 -1.46
N LYS A 54 -15.99 -7.51 -1.86
CA LYS A 54 -16.16 -8.81 -1.22
C LYS A 54 -15.65 -8.76 0.23
N SER A 55 -16.05 -9.75 1.04
CA SER A 55 -15.54 -9.92 2.40
C SER A 55 -14.01 -9.97 2.41
N SER A 56 -13.40 -9.21 3.30
CA SER A 56 -11.96 -9.19 3.53
C SER A 56 -11.42 -10.57 3.90
N THR A 57 -10.20 -10.85 3.43
CA THR A 57 -9.43 -12.04 3.84
C THR A 57 -8.32 -11.70 4.82
N SER A 58 -8.15 -10.41 5.17
CA SER A 58 -7.17 -9.97 6.15
C SER A 58 -7.57 -10.43 7.55
N THR A 59 -6.57 -10.82 8.32
CA THR A 59 -6.67 -11.18 9.74
C THR A 59 -6.18 -10.06 10.67
N GLY A 60 -5.73 -8.94 10.11
CA GLY A 60 -5.28 -7.78 10.87
C GLY A 60 -6.38 -7.13 11.72
N ALA A 61 -5.96 -6.29 12.67
CA ALA A 61 -6.84 -5.53 13.55
C ALA A 61 -6.54 -4.03 13.40
N TYR A 62 -7.58 -3.24 13.14
CA TYR A 62 -7.42 -1.85 12.72
C TYR A 62 -8.32 -0.92 13.53
N ALA A 63 -7.81 0.29 13.77
CA ALA A 63 -8.57 1.38 14.36
C ALA A 63 -8.23 2.71 13.67
N PHE A 64 -9.11 3.68 13.82
CA PHE A 64 -8.84 5.07 13.53
C PHE A 64 -9.36 5.91 14.70
N ARG A 65 -8.47 6.66 15.36
CA ARG A 65 -8.83 7.51 16.51
C ARG A 65 -9.61 6.76 17.59
N GLY A 66 -9.14 5.55 17.92
CA GLY A 66 -9.74 4.69 18.94
C GLY A 66 -11.04 3.98 18.54
N LYS A 67 -11.54 4.17 17.31
CA LYS A 67 -12.69 3.42 16.79
C LYS A 67 -12.22 2.24 15.95
N ARG A 68 -12.69 1.05 16.29
CA ARG A 68 -12.43 -0.16 15.50
C ARG A 68 -12.95 0.02 14.06
N LEU A 69 -12.11 -0.33 13.09
CA LEU A 69 -12.48 -0.45 11.69
C LEU A 69 -12.71 -1.91 11.32
N SER A 70 -13.60 -2.17 10.36
CA SER A 70 -13.71 -3.51 9.78
C SER A 70 -12.62 -3.72 8.72
N ASN A 71 -12.14 -4.95 8.57
CA ASN A 71 -11.06 -5.25 7.63
C ASN A 71 -11.50 -4.93 6.19
N THR A 72 -12.74 -5.23 5.82
CA THR A 72 -13.30 -4.85 4.51
C THR A 72 -13.24 -3.34 4.27
N PHE A 73 -13.45 -2.53 5.31
CA PHE A 73 -13.40 -1.07 5.19
C PHE A 73 -11.98 -0.56 4.98
N VAL A 74 -10.99 -1.16 5.67
CA VAL A 74 -9.56 -0.88 5.47
C VAL A 74 -9.09 -1.29 4.09
N GLU A 75 -9.46 -2.48 3.63
CA GLU A 75 -9.12 -2.93 2.29
C GLU A 75 -9.73 -2.01 1.22
N LYS A 76 -10.98 -1.57 1.41
CA LYS A 76 -11.63 -0.64 0.48
C LYS A 76 -10.91 0.70 0.42
N ASN A 77 -10.55 1.25 1.58
CA ASN A 77 -9.76 2.48 1.65
C ASN A 77 -8.41 2.33 0.90
N LEU A 78 -7.71 1.20 1.06
CA LEU A 78 -6.47 0.94 0.31
C LEU A 78 -6.73 0.80 -1.20
N THR A 79 -7.82 0.15 -1.62
CA THR A 79 -8.19 0.04 -3.03
C THR A 79 -8.39 1.42 -3.66
N GLU A 80 -9.13 2.33 -3.00
CA GLU A 80 -9.33 3.69 -3.52
C GLU A 80 -8.03 4.48 -3.57
N HIS A 81 -7.18 4.34 -2.54
CA HIS A 81 -5.86 4.95 -2.52
C HIS A 81 -5.02 4.52 -3.73
N LEU A 82 -4.88 3.21 -3.97
CA LEU A 82 -4.13 2.70 -5.13
C LEU A 82 -4.78 3.09 -6.46
N ARG A 83 -6.13 3.10 -6.54
CA ARG A 83 -6.85 3.45 -7.77
C ARG A 83 -6.59 4.88 -8.21
N ARG A 84 -6.36 5.82 -7.29
CA ARG A 84 -5.98 7.20 -7.61
C ARG A 84 -4.64 7.30 -8.32
N TRP A 85 -3.75 6.33 -8.09
CA TRP A 85 -2.45 6.25 -8.76
C TRP A 85 -2.55 5.62 -10.16
N THR A 86 -3.46 4.68 -10.38
CA THR A 86 -3.59 3.90 -11.62
C THR A 86 -3.47 4.72 -12.92
N PRO A 87 -4.06 5.92 -13.07
CA PRO A 87 -3.91 6.71 -14.31
C PRO A 87 -2.46 7.03 -14.69
N TYR A 88 -1.56 7.11 -13.72
CA TYR A 88 -0.16 7.53 -13.89
C TYR A 88 0.83 6.35 -13.97
N LEU A 89 0.35 5.10 -13.96
CA LEU A 89 1.21 3.92 -13.77
C LEU A 89 1.25 2.98 -14.98
N LYS A 90 0.84 3.44 -16.16
CA LYS A 90 0.75 2.59 -17.36
C LYS A 90 2.10 2.26 -17.97
N ARG A 91 2.98 3.25 -18.12
CA ARG A 91 4.22 3.10 -18.90
C ARG A 91 5.33 2.39 -18.12
N PHE A 92 5.76 3.00 -17.02
CA PHE A 92 6.87 2.49 -16.21
C PHE A 92 6.42 1.86 -14.89
N GLY A 93 5.19 2.13 -14.45
CA GLY A 93 4.61 1.53 -13.27
C GLY A 93 5.07 2.17 -11.96
N LEU A 94 4.89 1.40 -10.90
CA LEU A 94 5.13 1.76 -9.51
C LEU A 94 5.98 0.70 -8.81
N LEU A 95 7.20 1.06 -8.43
CA LEU A 95 8.05 0.26 -7.55
C LEU A 95 7.71 0.61 -6.09
N VAL A 96 7.14 -0.35 -5.36
CA VAL A 96 6.78 -0.21 -3.93
C VAL A 96 7.59 -1.19 -3.10
N ILE A 97 8.24 -0.67 -2.06
CA ILE A 97 8.70 -1.46 -0.92
C ILE A 97 7.72 -1.23 0.21
N GLU A 98 7.11 -2.27 0.77
CA GLU A 98 6.07 -2.10 1.78
C GLU A 98 6.20 -3.05 2.97
N LEU A 99 5.73 -2.57 4.13
CA LEU A 99 5.62 -3.30 5.39
C LEU A 99 4.26 -4.02 5.47
N HIS A 100 4.29 -5.24 5.97
CA HIS A 100 3.17 -6.16 6.04
C HIS A 100 3.07 -6.83 7.41
N THR A 101 1.88 -7.31 7.71
CA THR A 101 1.62 -8.23 8.82
C THR A 101 1.53 -9.68 8.33
N ILE A 102 1.49 -10.62 9.27
CA ILE A 102 1.20 -12.04 9.04
C ILE A 102 0.10 -12.48 10.01
N SER A 103 -0.52 -13.64 9.76
CA SER A 103 -1.66 -14.06 10.58
C SER A 103 -1.32 -14.17 12.07
N PRO A 104 -2.24 -13.81 12.98
CA PRO A 104 -1.99 -13.92 14.43
C PRO A 104 -1.59 -15.33 14.88
N ALA A 105 -2.13 -16.38 14.23
CA ALA A 105 -1.76 -17.77 14.51
C ALA A 105 -0.29 -18.05 14.13
N LEU A 106 0.17 -17.55 12.98
CA LEU A 106 1.55 -17.71 12.54
C LEU A 106 2.51 -16.88 13.41
N THR A 107 2.10 -15.66 13.77
CA THR A 107 2.84 -14.80 14.71
C THR A 107 3.01 -15.49 16.07
N ALA A 108 1.92 -16.03 16.64
CA ALA A 108 1.96 -16.72 17.93
C ALA A 108 2.86 -17.97 17.91
N ALA A 109 2.89 -18.71 16.80
CA ALA A 109 3.77 -19.87 16.64
C ALA A 109 5.26 -19.51 16.47
N ASN A 110 5.58 -18.23 16.20
CA ASN A 110 6.93 -17.77 15.85
C ASN A 110 7.39 -16.56 16.68
N LEU A 111 6.91 -16.44 17.92
CA LEU A 111 7.32 -15.36 18.83
C LEU A 111 8.85 -15.31 18.97
N GLY A 112 9.42 -14.11 18.92
CA GLY A 112 10.86 -13.88 18.94
C GLY A 112 11.58 -14.18 17.62
N ARG A 113 10.89 -14.77 16.62
CA ARG A 113 11.42 -15.03 15.27
C ARG A 113 10.83 -14.13 14.19
N THR A 114 9.81 -13.36 14.52
CA THR A 114 9.19 -12.35 13.67
C THR A 114 8.99 -11.05 14.44
N ALA A 115 9.06 -9.92 13.74
CA ALA A 115 8.75 -8.60 14.30
C ALA A 115 7.24 -8.28 14.25
N ALA A 116 6.41 -9.16 13.66
CA ALA A 116 4.98 -8.92 13.45
C ALA A 116 4.25 -8.47 14.72
N THR A 117 4.47 -9.10 15.88
CA THR A 117 3.84 -8.67 17.14
C THR A 117 4.11 -7.21 17.48
N ALA A 118 5.37 -6.76 17.32
CA ALA A 118 5.75 -5.39 17.63
C ALA A 118 5.23 -4.42 16.56
N TYR A 119 5.28 -4.82 15.29
CA TYR A 119 4.77 -4.01 14.18
C TYR A 119 3.26 -3.83 14.26
N ASP A 120 2.50 -4.91 14.43
CA ASP A 120 1.04 -4.88 14.55
C ASP A 120 0.59 -3.98 15.70
N ALA A 121 1.25 -4.09 16.86
CA ALA A 121 0.94 -3.25 18.02
C ALA A 121 1.25 -1.77 17.74
N THR A 122 2.49 -1.46 17.36
CA THR A 122 2.93 -0.06 17.18
C THR A 122 2.20 0.66 16.05
N HIS A 123 1.98 -0.01 14.92
CA HIS A 123 1.26 0.55 13.77
C HIS A 123 -0.25 0.63 14.05
N GLY A 124 -0.83 -0.43 14.63
CA GLY A 124 -2.24 -0.43 15.00
C GLY A 124 -2.61 0.62 16.06
N PHE A 125 -1.70 0.93 17.00
CA PHE A 125 -1.91 1.99 17.99
C PHE A 125 -1.72 3.42 17.43
N SER A 126 -1.14 3.56 16.25
CA SER A 126 -0.78 4.86 15.66
C SER A 126 -1.56 5.19 14.38
N ASP A 127 -2.73 4.56 14.21
CA ASP A 127 -3.60 4.74 13.04
C ASP A 127 -2.89 4.40 11.71
N GLN A 128 -2.08 3.34 11.70
CA GLN A 128 -1.42 2.81 10.51
C GLN A 128 -1.97 1.44 10.11
N TYR A 129 -1.97 1.15 8.81
CA TYR A 129 -2.79 0.11 8.19
C TYR A 129 -1.96 -0.88 7.39
N ILE A 130 -1.15 -1.69 8.08
CA ILE A 130 -0.38 -2.78 7.47
C ILE A 130 -1.29 -3.98 7.19
N VAL A 131 -1.23 -4.54 5.97
CA VAL A 131 -2.01 -5.71 5.56
C VAL A 131 -1.07 -6.83 5.12
N GLU A 132 -1.56 -8.07 5.09
CA GLU A 132 -0.79 -9.22 4.58
C GLU A 132 -0.41 -9.03 3.10
N ILE A 133 0.74 -9.59 2.67
CA ILE A 133 1.25 -9.45 1.28
C ILE A 133 0.19 -9.86 0.25
N GLU A 134 -0.43 -11.02 0.43
CA GLU A 134 -1.47 -11.54 -0.48
C GLU A 134 -2.72 -10.64 -0.53
N VAL A 135 -3.04 -9.99 0.59
CA VAL A 135 -4.13 -9.00 0.66
C VAL A 135 -3.74 -7.75 -0.13
N PHE A 136 -2.52 -7.25 0.04
CA PHE A 136 -2.00 -6.10 -0.70
C PHE A 136 -2.01 -6.35 -2.22
N HIS A 137 -1.51 -7.50 -2.67
CA HIS A 137 -1.50 -7.88 -4.09
C HIS A 137 -2.91 -7.99 -4.68
N ARG A 138 -3.83 -8.62 -3.95
CA ARG A 138 -5.24 -8.71 -4.35
C ARG A 138 -5.88 -7.34 -4.48
N ILE A 139 -5.61 -6.43 -3.55
CA ILE A 139 -6.14 -5.06 -3.56
C ILE A 139 -5.54 -4.26 -4.72
N ALA A 140 -4.25 -4.39 -4.98
CA ALA A 140 -3.60 -3.78 -6.15
C ALA A 140 -4.28 -4.23 -7.46
N ALA A 141 -4.53 -5.54 -7.62
CA ALA A 141 -5.26 -6.06 -8.78
C ALA A 141 -6.67 -5.47 -8.91
N GLN A 142 -7.40 -5.31 -7.80
CA GLN A 142 -8.73 -4.67 -7.78
C GLN A 142 -8.70 -3.17 -8.11
N ALA A 143 -7.56 -2.52 -7.90
CA ALA A 143 -7.31 -1.13 -8.30
C ALA A 143 -6.87 -1.01 -9.78
N GLY A 144 -6.77 -2.13 -10.51
CA GLY A 144 -6.30 -2.17 -11.90
C GLY A 144 -4.78 -2.19 -12.03
N LEU A 145 -4.06 -2.60 -10.99
CA LEU A 145 -2.61 -2.72 -10.97
C LEU A 145 -2.19 -4.19 -11.00
N GLU A 146 -1.42 -4.56 -12.01
CA GLU A 146 -0.88 -5.90 -12.20
C GLU A 146 0.52 -6.01 -11.61
N LEU A 147 0.77 -7.08 -10.85
CA LEU A 147 2.07 -7.39 -10.29
C LEU A 147 3.00 -7.95 -11.37
N ASP A 148 4.16 -7.32 -11.53
CA ASP A 148 5.29 -7.91 -12.24
C ASP A 148 5.96 -8.96 -11.35
N LYS A 149 5.73 -10.24 -11.67
CA LYS A 149 6.20 -11.38 -10.88
C LYS A 149 7.72 -11.56 -10.95
N GLU A 150 8.38 -11.07 -12.00
CA GLU A 150 9.84 -11.17 -12.11
C GLU A 150 10.54 -10.22 -11.13
N HIS A 151 9.86 -9.13 -10.79
CA HIS A 151 10.37 -8.08 -9.90
C HIS A 151 9.73 -8.11 -8.49
N PHE A 152 9.10 -9.23 -8.13
CA PHE A 152 8.59 -9.46 -6.79
C PHE A 152 9.64 -10.10 -5.87
N SER A 153 9.76 -9.60 -4.66
CA SER A 153 10.56 -10.22 -3.59
C SER A 153 9.91 -9.99 -2.24
N LYS A 154 10.13 -10.91 -1.29
CA LYS A 154 9.60 -10.81 0.08
C LYS A 154 10.66 -11.18 1.12
N PHE A 155 10.58 -10.55 2.28
CA PHE A 155 11.58 -10.67 3.34
C PHE A 155 10.94 -10.86 4.72
N PRO A 156 11.37 -11.89 5.48
CA PRO A 156 12.18 -13.03 5.02
C PRO A 156 11.50 -13.78 3.85
N ASN A 157 12.28 -14.49 3.04
CA ASN A 157 11.73 -15.22 1.88
C ASN A 157 11.05 -16.55 2.29
N ASN A 158 10.01 -16.44 3.11
CA ASN A 158 9.16 -17.53 3.58
C ASN A 158 7.80 -16.95 4.03
N ASP A 159 7.02 -17.70 4.83
CA ASP A 159 5.69 -17.27 5.28
C ASP A 159 5.71 -16.23 6.41
N LEU A 160 6.88 -15.98 7.01
CA LEU A 160 7.09 -14.91 8.01
C LEU A 160 7.41 -13.56 7.36
N ALA A 161 7.25 -13.43 6.05
CA ALA A 161 7.54 -12.21 5.31
C ALA A 161 6.72 -11.03 5.83
N THR A 162 7.41 -9.99 6.31
CA THR A 162 6.79 -8.73 6.72
C THR A 162 7.21 -7.56 5.84
N VAL A 163 8.07 -7.78 4.84
CA VAL A 163 8.44 -6.75 3.86
C VAL A 163 8.30 -7.35 2.46
N SER A 164 7.80 -6.56 1.51
CA SER A 164 7.81 -6.92 0.10
C SER A 164 8.40 -5.81 -0.76
N ILE A 165 8.94 -6.21 -1.91
CA ILE A 165 9.35 -5.34 -3.02
C ILE A 165 8.49 -5.76 -4.21
N ASN A 166 7.79 -4.81 -4.81
CA ASN A 166 6.84 -5.07 -5.89
C ASN A 166 7.03 -4.02 -6.97
N LEU A 167 6.98 -4.46 -8.24
CA LEU A 167 6.71 -3.56 -9.35
C LEU A 167 5.27 -3.81 -9.83
N PHE A 168 4.46 -2.76 -9.83
CA PHE A 168 3.08 -2.80 -10.33
C PHE A 168 2.94 -1.97 -11.59
N LYS A 169 2.10 -2.39 -12.53
CA LYS A 169 1.72 -1.61 -13.72
C LYS A 169 0.22 -1.55 -13.89
N ALA A 170 -0.28 -0.41 -14.32
CA ALA A 170 -1.68 -0.29 -14.71
C ALA A 170 -1.90 -0.97 -16.07
N GLY A 171 -3.01 -1.71 -16.19
CA GLY A 171 -3.47 -2.29 -17.45
C GLY A 171 -3.97 -1.26 -18.48
#